data_AF-A0A316KJY3-F1
#
_entry.id   AF-A0A316KJY3-F1
#
_cell.length_a   1.000
_cell.length_b   1.000
_cell.length_c   1.000
_cell.angle_alpha   90.00
_cell.angle_beta   90.00
_cell.angle_gamma   90.00
#
_symmetry.space_group_name_H-M   'P 1'
#
loop_
_entity.id
_entity.type
_entity.pdbx_description
1 polymer ?
#
loop_
_entity_poly.entity_id
_entity_poly.type
_entity_poly.pdbx_seq_one_letter_code
_entity_poly.pdbx_strand_id
1 'polypeptide(L)'
;MARNKTAGRRRRVGLAFLLMFAPAFLLIFISTRSCSHRFEKLPDYGEVSEYSFVDSKGKTRTSKEFKGEIILITTIQPTCPNNCAVALGFLKLHIYKILAGKEGIRMISFVTDENGEPMDDLTSTQKMLEDEVLNYDPDIWILAKGDPTDIYDIEKGDKKLIEEIEKEGITKYGYKSMMLLLDRENHLRMIRSGKQEGMIRQMKQHIALLKKEYDLKEYDETH
;
A
#
# COMPACT_ATOMS: atom_id res chain seq x y z
N MET A 1 -42.67 -50.34 -45.88
CA MET A 1 -41.99 -49.87 -44.66
C MET A 1 -40.91 -48.86 -45.04
N ALA A 2 -41.13 -47.57 -44.81
CA ALA A 2 -40.15 -46.52 -45.09
C ALA A 2 -39.23 -46.33 -43.88
N ARG A 3 -37.96 -46.71 -44.01
CA ARG A 3 -36.94 -46.58 -42.96
C ARG A 3 -36.45 -45.13 -42.94
N ASN A 4 -36.91 -44.34 -41.97
CA ASN A 4 -36.57 -42.93 -41.82
C ASN A 4 -35.04 -42.76 -41.65
N LYS A 5 -34.37 -42.10 -42.61
CA LYS A 5 -32.94 -41.75 -42.57
C LYS A 5 -32.71 -40.52 -41.68
N THR A 6 -32.96 -40.62 -40.37
CA THR A 6 -32.73 -39.53 -39.39
C THR A 6 -31.28 -39.46 -38.87
N ALA A 7 -30.44 -40.46 -39.17
CA ALA A 7 -29.08 -40.58 -38.65
C ALA A 7 -28.14 -39.45 -39.08
N GLY A 8 -28.25 -38.95 -40.33
CA GLY A 8 -27.38 -37.89 -40.85
C GLY A 8 -27.66 -36.50 -40.27
N ARG A 9 -28.93 -36.19 -39.97
CA ARG A 9 -29.35 -34.89 -39.42
C ARG A 9 -28.89 -34.70 -37.97
N ARG A 10 -29.03 -35.73 -37.12
CA ARG A 10 -28.51 -35.68 -35.74
C ARG A 10 -27.00 -35.54 -35.70
N ARG A 11 -26.26 -36.20 -36.60
CA ARG A 11 -24.80 -36.11 -36.68
C ARG A 11 -24.33 -34.70 -37.08
N ARG A 12 -25.00 -34.05 -38.05
CA ARG A 12 -24.70 -32.66 -38.43
C ARG A 12 -25.03 -31.65 -37.33
N VAL A 13 -26.17 -31.82 -36.65
CA VAL A 13 -26.55 -30.95 -35.53
C VAL A 13 -25.56 -31.10 -34.36
N GLY A 14 -25.15 -32.33 -34.03
CA GLY A 14 -24.12 -32.57 -33.02
C GLY A 14 -22.76 -31.96 -33.40
N LEU A 15 -22.37 -32.03 -34.67
CA LEU A 15 -21.13 -31.42 -35.17
C LEU A 15 -21.17 -29.89 -35.10
N ALA A 16 -22.30 -29.27 -35.47
CA ALA A 16 -22.48 -27.82 -35.35
C ALA A 16 -22.46 -27.36 -33.89
N PHE A 17 -23.09 -28.12 -32.99
CA PHE A 17 -23.07 -27.83 -31.55
C PHE A 17 -21.67 -27.96 -30.97
N LEU A 18 -20.93 -29.01 -31.34
CA LEU A 18 -19.55 -29.19 -30.93
C LEU A 18 -18.65 -28.06 -31.46
N LEU A 19 -18.82 -27.63 -32.71
CA LEU A 19 -18.03 -26.54 -33.29
C LEU A 19 -18.33 -25.19 -32.61
N MET A 20 -19.58 -24.94 -32.21
CA MET A 20 -19.98 -23.71 -31.53
C MET A 20 -19.56 -23.68 -30.05
N PHE A 21 -19.69 -24.81 -29.33
CA PHE A 21 -19.50 -24.84 -27.87
C PHE A 21 -18.16 -25.43 -27.41
N ALA A 22 -17.46 -26.23 -28.23
CA ALA A 22 -16.16 -26.79 -27.83
C ALA A 22 -15.11 -25.73 -27.49
N PRO A 23 -14.99 -24.59 -28.20
CA PRO A 23 -14.03 -23.55 -27.81
C PRO A 23 -14.34 -22.99 -26.41
N ALA A 24 -15.61 -22.78 -26.07
CA ALA A 24 -16.02 -22.30 -24.75
C ALA A 24 -15.74 -23.35 -23.65
N PHE A 25 -16.07 -24.62 -23.89
CA PHE A 25 -15.76 -25.70 -22.95
C PHE A 25 -14.26 -25.90 -22.75
N LEU A 26 -13.46 -25.75 -23.81
CA LEU A 26 -12.00 -25.85 -23.74
C LEU A 26 -11.41 -24.71 -22.92
N LEU A 27 -11.89 -23.47 -23.09
CA LEU A 27 -11.47 -22.33 -22.26
C LEU A 27 -11.85 -22.52 -20.79
N ILE A 28 -13.05 -23.01 -20.50
CA ILE A 28 -13.49 -23.32 -19.12
C ILE A 28 -12.62 -24.44 -18.51
N PHE A 29 -12.33 -25.48 -19.28
CA PHE A 29 -11.51 -26.61 -18.82
C PHE A 29 -10.06 -26.18 -18.52
N ILE A 30 -9.47 -25.33 -19.36
CA ILE A 30 -8.12 -24.78 -19.13
C ILE A 30 -8.14 -23.84 -17.92
N SER A 31 -9.14 -22.96 -17.81
CA SER A 31 -9.27 -22.00 -16.70
C SER A 31 -9.46 -22.69 -15.35
N THR A 32 -10.24 -23.78 -15.30
CA THR A 32 -10.52 -24.50 -14.03
C THR A 32 -9.36 -25.38 -13.57
N ARG A 33 -8.49 -25.83 -14.47
CA ARG A 33 -7.35 -26.70 -14.12
C ARG A 33 -6.03 -25.98 -13.86
N SER A 34 -5.89 -24.73 -14.28
CA SER A 34 -4.61 -24.02 -14.24
C SER A 34 -4.50 -22.88 -13.22
N CYS A 35 -5.50 -22.70 -12.34
CA CYS A 35 -5.45 -21.66 -11.29
C CYS A 35 -4.77 -22.17 -10.01
N SER A 36 -3.45 -22.40 -10.04
CA SER A 36 -2.68 -22.33 -8.80
C SER A 36 -2.49 -20.86 -8.46
N HIS A 37 -3.39 -20.28 -7.68
CA HIS A 37 -3.22 -18.92 -7.16
C HIS A 37 -2.07 -18.91 -6.16
N ARG A 38 -0.84 -18.79 -6.66
CA ARG A 38 0.32 -18.49 -5.82
C ARG A 38 0.17 -17.04 -5.39
N PHE A 39 -0.32 -16.85 -4.18
CA PHE A 39 -0.38 -15.53 -3.55
C PHE A 39 1.04 -14.96 -3.48
N GLU A 40 1.26 -13.82 -4.12
CA GLU A 40 2.55 -13.14 -4.10
C GLU A 40 2.73 -12.47 -2.73
N LYS A 41 3.78 -12.87 -2.00
CA LYS A 41 4.15 -12.24 -0.74
C LYS A 41 5.07 -11.07 -1.01
N LEU A 42 4.92 -10.00 -0.24
CA LEU A 42 5.81 -8.85 -0.38
C LEU A 42 7.23 -9.21 0.07
N PRO A 43 8.26 -8.62 -0.55
CA PRO A 43 9.61 -8.68 0.01
C PRO A 43 9.63 -8.12 1.44
N ASP A 44 10.54 -8.63 2.24
CA ASP A 44 10.85 -8.14 3.58
C ASP A 44 12.27 -7.54 3.54
N TYR A 45 12.37 -6.26 3.89
CA TYR A 45 13.61 -5.50 3.88
C TYR A 45 14.28 -5.41 5.27
N GLY A 46 13.66 -5.99 6.30
CA GLY A 46 14.17 -6.00 7.67
C GLY A 46 13.34 -5.16 8.63
N GLU A 47 13.60 -5.37 9.92
CA GLU A 47 12.98 -4.63 11.02
C GLU A 47 13.47 -3.17 11.04
N VAL A 48 12.55 -2.25 11.26
CA VAL A 48 12.86 -0.83 11.42
C VAL A 48 13.18 -0.55 12.88
N SER A 49 14.21 0.25 13.14
CA SER A 49 14.55 0.73 14.48
C SER A 49 13.36 1.37 15.18
N GLU A 50 13.33 1.28 16.51
CA GLU A 50 12.30 1.94 17.29
C GLU A 50 12.34 3.46 17.06
N TYR A 51 11.19 4.04 16.74
CA TYR A 51 11.04 5.47 16.51
C TYR A 51 10.03 6.08 17.46
N SER A 52 10.20 7.36 17.76
CA SER A 52 9.30 8.14 18.61
C SER A 52 9.00 9.50 17.99
N PHE A 53 7.79 9.99 18.23
CA PHE A 53 7.34 11.28 17.72
C PHE A 53 6.26 11.87 18.63
N VAL A 54 5.91 13.13 18.42
CA VAL A 54 4.80 13.78 19.12
C VAL A 54 3.65 13.98 18.13
N ASP A 55 2.43 13.57 18.50
CA ASP A 55 1.26 13.75 17.65
C ASP A 55 0.67 15.17 17.72
N SER A 56 -0.32 15.48 16.87
CA SER A 56 -1.01 16.78 16.87
C SER A 56 -1.77 17.09 18.17
N LYS A 57 -1.99 16.09 19.04
CA LYS A 57 -2.59 16.23 20.36
C LYS A 57 -1.53 16.46 21.46
N GLY A 58 -0.25 16.55 21.10
CA GLY A 58 0.87 16.73 22.03
C GLY A 58 1.27 15.46 22.78
N LYS A 59 0.77 14.29 22.38
CA LYS A 59 1.11 13.01 23.03
C LYS A 59 2.36 12.43 22.37
N THR A 60 3.32 12.00 23.18
CA THR A 60 4.46 11.20 22.71
C THR A 60 3.99 9.80 22.34
N ARG A 61 4.38 9.38 21.14
CA ARG A 61 4.02 8.16 20.44
C ARG A 61 5.28 7.38 20.10
N THR A 62 5.19 6.06 20.05
CA THR A 62 6.35 5.19 19.78
C THR A 62 5.93 4.05 18.87
N SER A 63 6.82 3.55 18.02
CA SER A 63 6.56 2.43 17.10
C SER A 63 5.91 1.21 17.78
N LYS A 64 6.26 0.96 19.05
CA LYS A 64 5.70 -0.13 19.88
C LYS A 64 4.17 -0.11 20.00
N GLU A 65 3.56 1.07 20.03
CA GLU A 65 2.10 1.17 20.18
C GLU A 65 1.34 0.72 18.93
N PHE A 66 2.03 0.68 17.78
CA PHE A 66 1.50 0.32 16.49
C PHE A 66 1.74 -1.15 16.13
N LYS A 67 2.30 -1.93 17.06
CA LYS A 67 2.52 -3.37 16.85
C LYS A 67 1.18 -4.06 16.58
N GLY A 68 1.13 -4.87 15.52
CA GLY A 68 -0.11 -5.50 15.05
C GLY A 68 -0.85 -4.71 13.97
N GLU A 69 -0.40 -3.50 13.63
CA GLU A 69 -0.99 -2.66 12.59
C GLU A 69 -0.06 -2.50 11.38
N ILE A 70 -0.63 -2.37 10.18
CA ILE A 70 0.12 -1.99 8.99
C ILE A 70 0.30 -0.47 9.01
N ILE A 71 1.53 0.02 8.90
CA ILE A 71 1.83 1.44 9.03
C ILE A 71 2.37 2.00 7.72
N LEU A 72 1.70 3.02 7.19
CA LEU A 72 2.20 3.81 6.09
C LEU A 72 2.85 5.08 6.64
N ILE A 73 4.16 5.21 6.46
CA ILE A 73 4.90 6.41 6.88
C ILE A 73 5.12 7.30 5.67
N THR A 74 4.80 8.59 5.80
CA THR A 74 5.01 9.61 4.77
C THR A 74 5.52 10.90 5.40
N THR A 75 5.79 11.88 4.55
CA THR A 75 6.03 13.27 4.93
C THR A 75 4.94 14.17 4.36
N ILE A 76 4.63 15.29 5.03
CA ILE A 76 3.71 16.33 4.54
C ILE A 76 4.38 17.69 4.72
N GLN A 77 4.28 18.53 3.69
CA GLN A 77 4.78 19.89 3.70
C GLN A 77 3.62 20.87 3.52
N PRO A 78 3.23 21.64 4.56
CA PRO A 78 2.08 22.52 4.48
C PRO A 78 2.33 23.77 3.62
N THR A 79 3.59 24.18 3.48
CA THR A 79 3.99 25.43 2.81
C THR A 79 4.20 25.30 1.30
N CYS A 80 3.87 24.17 0.67
CA CYS A 80 4.18 23.94 -0.73
C CYS A 80 2.94 24.08 -1.64
N PRO A 81 2.78 25.21 -2.36
CA PRO A 81 1.58 25.46 -3.16
C PRO A 81 1.52 24.69 -4.50
N ASN A 82 2.63 24.20 -5.07
CA ASN A 82 2.62 23.63 -6.42
C ASN A 82 3.58 22.43 -6.68
N ASN A 83 4.55 22.14 -5.82
CA ASN A 83 5.58 21.11 -6.09
C ASN A 83 5.99 20.34 -4.84
N CYS A 84 5.01 19.89 -4.06
CA CYS A 84 5.23 19.20 -2.79
C CYS A 84 6.10 17.96 -3.01
N ALA A 85 6.92 17.62 -2.02
CA ALA A 85 7.67 16.38 -2.05
C ALA A 85 6.73 15.16 -2.03
N VAL A 86 5.57 15.25 -1.36
CA VAL A 86 4.50 14.25 -1.42
C VAL A 86 3.19 14.89 -1.90
N ALA A 87 2.52 14.25 -2.86
CA ALA A 87 1.31 14.74 -3.49
C ALA A 87 0.06 14.46 -2.64
N LEU A 88 -0.28 15.40 -1.76
CA LEU A 88 -1.41 15.31 -0.82
C LEU A 88 -2.72 14.91 -1.53
N GLY A 89 -3.00 15.48 -2.70
CA GLY A 89 -4.19 15.16 -3.50
C GLY A 89 -4.32 13.68 -3.87
N PHE A 90 -3.19 13.03 -4.20
CA PHE A 90 -3.18 11.60 -4.52
C PHE A 90 -3.19 10.73 -3.28
N LEU A 91 -2.53 11.15 -2.19
CA LEU A 91 -2.63 10.47 -0.90
C LEU A 91 -4.09 10.41 -0.43
N LYS A 92 -4.81 11.54 -0.43
CA LYS A 92 -6.21 11.56 0.00
C LYS A 92 -7.12 10.70 -0.89
N LEU A 93 -6.94 10.77 -2.21
CA LEU A 93 -7.81 10.07 -3.17
C LEU A 93 -7.54 8.56 -3.21
N HIS A 94 -6.27 8.15 -3.19
CA HIS A 94 -5.88 6.76 -3.44
C HIS A 94 -5.63 5.96 -2.16
N ILE A 95 -5.10 6.60 -1.12
CA ILE A 95 -4.71 5.94 0.14
C ILE A 95 -5.77 6.20 1.21
N TYR A 96 -5.94 7.44 1.69
CA TYR A 96 -6.79 7.70 2.86
C TYR A 96 -8.22 7.16 2.67
N LYS A 97 -8.80 7.34 1.48
CA LYS A 97 -10.12 6.81 1.14
C LYS A 97 -10.28 5.30 1.37
N ILE A 98 -9.23 4.50 1.19
CA ILE A 98 -9.29 3.06 1.45
C ILE A 98 -8.96 2.67 2.90
N LEU A 99 -8.30 3.57 3.63
CA LEU A 99 -7.98 3.39 5.05
C LEU A 99 -9.13 3.81 5.96
N ALA A 100 -9.90 4.82 5.56
CA ALA A 100 -11.03 5.32 6.32
C ALA A 100 -12.03 4.19 6.64
N GLY A 101 -12.29 3.98 7.93
CA GLY A 101 -13.16 2.92 8.44
C GLY A 101 -12.56 1.50 8.37
N LYS A 102 -11.24 1.37 8.17
CA LYS A 102 -10.52 0.08 8.28
C LYS A 102 -9.70 0.04 9.56
N GLU A 103 -9.81 -1.08 10.26
CA GLU A 103 -8.98 -1.39 11.42
C GLU A 103 -7.65 -2.02 11.00
N GLY A 104 -6.64 -1.91 11.86
CA GLY A 104 -5.33 -2.53 11.64
C GLY A 104 -4.45 -1.86 10.59
N ILE A 105 -4.81 -0.65 10.12
CA ILE A 105 -3.97 0.14 9.23
C ILE A 105 -3.96 1.61 9.69
N ARG A 106 -2.78 2.21 9.76
CA ARG A 106 -2.60 3.65 10.05
C ARG A 106 -1.68 4.29 9.02
N MET A 107 -1.83 5.59 8.90
CA MET A 107 -0.89 6.44 8.18
C MET A 107 -0.31 7.46 9.14
N ILE A 108 1.01 7.57 9.17
CA ILE A 108 1.76 8.52 9.99
C ILE A 108 2.48 9.46 9.04
N SER A 109 2.21 10.76 9.14
CA SER A 109 2.83 11.77 8.29
C SER A 109 3.66 12.73 9.12
N PHE A 110 4.97 12.71 8.90
CA PHE A 110 5.91 13.65 9.50
C PHE A 110 5.80 15.01 8.82
N VAL A 111 5.55 16.04 9.61
CA VAL A 111 5.38 17.40 9.09
C VAL A 111 6.73 18.08 8.98
N THR A 112 7.08 18.51 7.77
CA THR A 112 8.35 19.16 7.48
C THR A 112 8.15 20.45 6.70
N ASP A 113 9.14 21.33 6.77
CA ASP A 113 9.23 22.52 5.94
C ASP A 113 9.65 22.18 4.50
N GLU A 114 9.82 23.19 3.65
CA GLU A 114 10.28 23.01 2.27
C GLU A 114 11.69 22.37 2.15
N ASN A 115 12.52 22.57 3.19
CA ASN A 115 13.87 22.02 3.30
C ASN A 115 13.90 20.61 3.89
N GLY A 116 12.73 20.06 4.28
CA GLY A 116 12.59 18.74 4.89
C GLY A 116 12.95 18.72 6.37
N GLU A 117 13.12 19.89 6.99
CA GLU A 117 13.35 20.03 8.41
C GLU A 117 12.02 19.87 9.17
N PRO A 118 12.02 19.19 10.33
CA PRO A 118 10.80 18.94 11.08
C PRO A 118 10.18 20.23 11.60
N MET A 119 8.86 20.36 11.49
CA MET A 119 8.13 21.50 12.01
C MET A 119 7.66 21.28 13.44
N ASP A 120 7.80 22.33 14.27
CA ASP A 120 7.36 22.28 15.66
C ASP A 120 5.84 22.42 15.84
N ASP A 121 5.19 23.16 14.94
CA ASP A 121 3.76 23.43 14.98
C ASP A 121 3.02 22.61 13.92
N LEU A 122 2.12 21.74 14.37
CA LEU A 122 1.29 20.90 13.53
C LEU A 122 -0.08 21.53 13.24
N THR A 123 -0.44 22.65 13.89
CA THR A 123 -1.79 23.25 13.86
C THR A 123 -2.21 23.65 12.45
N SER A 124 -1.30 24.24 11.69
CA SER A 124 -1.57 24.66 10.30
C SER A 124 -1.83 23.45 9.38
N THR A 125 -1.02 22.40 9.50
CA THR A 125 -1.17 21.15 8.74
C THR A 125 -2.42 20.38 9.15
N GLN A 126 -2.71 20.33 10.45
CA GLN A 126 -3.93 19.71 10.98
C GLN A 126 -5.17 20.36 10.36
N LYS A 127 -5.23 21.71 10.40
CA LYS A 127 -6.34 22.46 9.81
C LYS A 127 -6.44 22.25 8.30
N MET A 128 -5.32 22.22 7.59
CA MET A 128 -5.30 21.89 6.15
C MET A 128 -5.93 20.51 5.88
N LEU A 129 -5.58 19.48 6.66
CA LEU A 129 -6.15 18.15 6.47
C LEU A 129 -7.65 18.11 6.80
N GLU A 130 -8.07 18.79 7.86
CA GLU A 130 -9.49 18.94 8.22
C GLU A 130 -10.31 19.62 7.10
N ASP A 131 -9.74 20.62 6.44
CA ASP A 131 -10.38 21.36 5.35
C ASP A 131 -10.38 20.56 4.02
N GLU A 132 -9.30 19.82 3.72
CA GLU A 132 -9.07 19.21 2.41
C GLU A 132 -9.44 17.72 2.30
N VAL A 133 -9.53 17.03 3.44
CA VAL A 133 -9.73 15.57 3.50
C VAL A 133 -11.09 15.29 4.13
N LEU A 134 -12.01 14.83 3.30
CA LEU A 134 -13.36 14.47 3.74
C LEU A 134 -13.31 13.39 4.83
N ASN A 135 -13.96 13.64 5.96
CA ASN A 135 -13.97 12.77 7.14
C ASN A 135 -12.55 12.45 7.63
N TYR A 136 -11.69 13.45 7.68
CA TYR A 136 -10.38 13.32 8.30
C TYR A 136 -10.50 12.83 9.74
N ASP A 137 -9.71 11.80 10.08
CA ASP A 137 -9.65 11.17 11.39
C ASP A 137 -8.18 11.13 11.84
N PRO A 138 -7.80 11.91 12.88
CA PRO A 138 -6.43 11.97 13.37
C PRO A 138 -5.95 10.68 14.05
N ASP A 139 -6.84 9.74 14.35
CA ASP A 139 -6.47 8.42 14.87
C ASP A 139 -6.17 7.41 13.74
N ILE A 140 -6.62 7.67 12.50
CA ILE A 140 -6.25 6.89 11.30
C ILE A 140 -5.06 7.53 10.56
N TRP A 141 -5.11 8.85 10.37
CA TRP A 141 -4.05 9.64 9.74
C TRP A 141 -3.41 10.58 10.75
N ILE A 142 -2.37 10.06 11.39
CA ILE A 142 -1.66 10.71 12.49
C ILE A 142 -0.63 11.69 11.92
N LEU A 143 -0.70 12.95 12.34
CA LEU A 143 0.38 13.91 12.12
C LEU A 143 1.46 13.73 13.17
N ALA A 144 2.72 13.71 12.73
CA ALA A 144 3.87 13.50 13.58
C ALA A 144 4.84 14.67 13.52
N LYS A 145 5.27 15.11 14.70
CA LYS A 145 6.42 15.98 14.94
C LYS A 145 7.60 15.11 15.37
N GLY A 146 8.70 15.22 14.65
CA GLY A 146 9.93 14.46 14.89
C GLY A 146 10.80 14.42 13.63
N ASP A 147 12.06 14.00 13.77
CA ASP A 147 12.95 13.85 12.62
C ASP A 147 12.53 12.62 11.80
N PRO A 148 12.10 12.78 10.54
CA PRO A 148 11.75 11.64 9.71
C PRO A 148 12.96 10.73 9.44
N THR A 149 14.19 11.26 9.43
CA THR A 149 15.39 10.52 9.01
C THR A 149 15.68 9.31 9.90
N ASP A 150 15.33 9.37 11.19
CA ASP A 150 15.45 8.25 12.14
C ASP A 150 14.73 6.99 11.66
N ILE A 151 13.64 7.14 10.89
CA ILE A 151 12.83 6.03 10.39
C ILE A 151 13.38 5.48 9.07
N TYR A 152 14.06 6.33 8.29
CA TYR A 152 14.66 5.94 7.01
C TYR A 152 16.06 5.33 7.20
N ASP A 153 16.64 5.42 8.40
CA ASP A 153 17.94 4.85 8.76
C ASP A 153 17.85 3.35 9.11
N ILE A 154 17.38 2.55 8.16
CA ILE A 154 17.25 1.10 8.31
C ILE A 154 18.56 0.42 7.90
N GLU A 155 19.14 -0.38 8.78
CA GLU A 155 20.34 -1.17 8.50
C GLU A 155 19.95 -2.55 7.93
N LYS A 156 20.55 -2.91 6.79
CA LYS A 156 20.44 -4.23 6.17
C LYS A 156 21.82 -4.91 6.15
N GLY A 157 22.11 -5.68 7.20
CA GLY A 157 23.46 -6.21 7.41
C GLY A 157 24.44 -5.06 7.61
N ASP A 158 25.51 -4.99 6.82
CA ASP A 158 26.54 -3.94 6.94
C ASP A 158 26.22 -2.66 6.12
N LYS A 159 25.01 -2.49 5.59
CA LYS A 159 24.64 -1.37 4.69
C LYS A 159 23.35 -0.69 5.13
N LYS A 160 23.35 0.64 5.16
CA LYS A 160 22.14 1.43 5.38
C LYS A 160 21.31 1.49 4.11
N LEU A 161 20.01 1.25 4.23
CA LEU A 161 19.05 1.32 3.13
C LEU A 161 19.04 2.70 2.47
N ILE A 162 19.22 3.77 3.27
CA ILE A 162 19.34 5.13 2.77
C ILE A 162 20.54 5.29 1.83
N GLU A 163 21.66 4.60 2.08
CA GLU A 163 22.84 4.63 1.21
C GLU A 163 22.63 3.85 -0.10
N GLU A 164 21.84 2.79 -0.08
CA GLU A 164 21.47 2.06 -1.31
C GLU A 164 20.50 2.89 -2.17
N ILE A 165 19.51 3.50 -1.53
CA ILE A 165 18.60 4.48 -2.14
C ILE A 165 19.41 5.63 -2.76
N GLU A 166 20.39 6.18 -2.03
CA GLU A 166 21.27 7.24 -2.53
C GLU A 166 22.14 6.81 -3.72
N LYS A 167 22.65 5.58 -3.71
CA LYS A 167 23.39 5.00 -4.85
C LYS A 167 22.53 4.80 -6.09
N GLU A 168 21.23 4.57 -5.94
CA GLU A 168 20.26 4.53 -7.05
C GLU A 168 19.87 5.93 -7.58
N GLY A 169 20.54 6.99 -7.11
CA GLY A 169 20.36 8.36 -7.60
C GLY A 169 19.26 9.14 -6.88
N ILE A 170 18.73 8.60 -5.78
CA ILE A 170 17.77 9.31 -4.92
C ILE A 170 18.60 10.19 -3.96
N THR A 171 18.63 11.50 -4.19
CA THR A 171 19.52 12.44 -3.48
C THR A 171 19.37 12.40 -1.94
N LYS A 172 20.29 13.06 -1.22
CA LYS A 172 20.26 13.33 0.26
C LYS A 172 18.92 13.88 0.79
N TYR A 173 18.02 14.33 -0.09
CA TYR A 173 16.68 14.84 0.21
C TYR A 173 15.55 13.94 -0.31
N GLY A 174 15.88 12.72 -0.72
CA GLY A 174 14.95 11.77 -1.31
C GLY A 174 13.84 11.36 -0.36
N TYR A 175 14.16 11.20 0.93
CA TYR A 175 13.20 10.87 1.99
C TYR A 175 12.04 11.86 2.07
N LYS A 176 12.25 13.13 1.70
CA LYS A 176 11.20 14.16 1.69
C LYS A 176 9.99 13.75 0.88
N SER A 177 10.20 12.91 -0.12
CA SER A 177 9.18 12.47 -1.07
C SER A 177 8.87 10.99 -1.00
N MET A 178 9.33 10.27 0.04
CA MET A 178 9.15 8.82 0.13
C MET A 178 7.97 8.45 1.01
N MET A 179 7.45 7.26 0.74
CA MET A 179 6.46 6.55 1.52
C MET A 179 7.06 5.19 1.89
N LEU A 180 6.97 4.82 3.16
CA LEU A 180 7.39 3.52 3.68
C LEU A 180 6.16 2.72 4.08
N LEU A 181 6.12 1.45 3.69
CA LEU A 181 5.13 0.49 4.17
C LEU A 181 5.76 -0.44 5.18
N LEU A 182 5.33 -0.34 6.43
CA LEU A 182 5.70 -1.25 7.50
C LEU A 182 4.57 -2.24 7.74
N ASP A 183 4.93 -3.48 8.02
CA ASP A 183 3.97 -4.52 8.38
C ASP A 183 3.66 -4.56 9.88
N ARG A 184 2.84 -5.53 10.29
CA ARG A 184 2.38 -5.69 11.69
C ARG A 184 3.51 -6.00 12.68
N GLU A 185 4.67 -6.39 12.19
CA GLU A 185 5.87 -6.72 12.96
C GLU A 185 6.91 -5.59 12.90
N ASN A 186 6.56 -4.42 12.33
CA ASN A 186 7.45 -3.28 12.15
C ASN A 186 8.59 -3.56 11.13
N HIS A 187 8.38 -4.49 10.21
CA HIS A 187 9.31 -4.75 9.11
C HIS A 187 8.98 -3.89 7.90
N LEU A 188 10.01 -3.32 7.27
CA LEU A 188 9.85 -2.58 6.03
C LEU A 188 9.52 -3.54 4.88
N ARG A 189 8.41 -3.29 4.19
CA ARG A 189 7.94 -4.10 3.05
C ARG A 189 8.04 -3.38 1.72
N MET A 190 8.06 -2.05 1.73
CA MET A 190 8.13 -1.26 0.49
C MET A 190 8.54 0.19 0.74
N ILE A 191 9.29 0.75 -0.23
CA ILE A 191 9.60 2.17 -0.35
C ILE A 191 9.13 2.66 -1.71
N ARG A 192 8.39 3.76 -1.76
CA ARG A 192 7.94 4.37 -3.02
C ARG A 192 7.90 5.88 -2.91
N SER A 193 8.06 6.57 -4.04
CA SER A 193 7.87 8.01 -4.07
C SER A 193 6.40 8.38 -3.89
N GLY A 194 6.11 9.24 -2.92
CA GLY A 194 4.83 9.93 -2.75
C GLY A 194 4.64 11.12 -3.68
N LYS A 195 5.57 11.41 -4.60
CA LYS A 195 5.41 12.49 -5.60
C LYS A 195 4.64 12.02 -6.84
N GLN A 196 4.81 10.76 -7.22
CA GLN A 196 4.25 10.20 -8.46
C GLN A 196 2.97 9.42 -8.17
N GLU A 197 1.87 9.74 -8.87
CA GLU A 197 0.59 9.04 -8.69
C GLU A 197 0.73 7.53 -8.90
N GLY A 198 1.47 7.11 -9.93
CA GLY A 198 1.70 5.69 -10.21
C GLY A 198 2.31 4.94 -9.02
N MET A 199 3.25 5.58 -8.32
CA MET A 199 3.91 5.02 -7.15
C MET A 199 2.99 4.98 -5.92
N ILE A 200 2.13 5.99 -5.75
CA ILE A 200 1.07 5.99 -4.71
C ILE A 200 0.04 4.88 -5.00
N ARG A 201 -0.33 4.67 -6.26
CA ARG A 201 -1.24 3.58 -6.65
C ARG A 201 -0.61 2.21 -6.42
N GLN A 202 0.69 2.06 -6.66
CA GLN A 202 1.41 0.84 -6.28
C GLN A 202 1.38 0.65 -4.76
N MET A 203 1.66 1.68 -3.98
CA MET A 203 1.61 1.62 -2.51
C MET A 203 0.24 1.16 -2.01
N LYS A 204 -0.84 1.71 -2.56
CA LYS A 204 -2.22 1.27 -2.30
C LYS A 204 -2.43 -0.24 -2.54
N GLN A 205 -1.93 -0.75 -3.66
CA GLN A 205 -2.04 -2.17 -4.00
C GLN A 205 -1.27 -3.05 -3.00
N HIS A 206 -0.10 -2.58 -2.55
CA HIS A 206 0.74 -3.30 -1.61
C HIS A 206 0.15 -3.33 -0.20
N ILE A 207 -0.48 -2.24 0.25
CA ILE A 207 -1.28 -2.23 1.49
C ILE A 207 -2.39 -3.29 1.42
N ALA A 208 -3.13 -3.33 0.31
CA ALA A 208 -4.22 -4.30 0.13
C ALA A 208 -3.71 -5.75 0.08
N LEU A 209 -2.56 -5.98 -0.57
CA LEU A 209 -1.92 -7.28 -0.64
C LEU A 209 -1.47 -7.73 0.74
N LEU A 210 -0.77 -6.87 1.49
CA LEU A 210 -0.28 -7.19 2.82
C LEU A 210 -1.43 -7.48 3.79
N LYS A 211 -2.53 -6.71 3.72
CA LYS A 211 -3.74 -7.02 4.48
C LYS A 211 -4.27 -8.42 4.15
N LYS A 212 -4.38 -8.75 2.86
CA LYS A 212 -4.84 -10.07 2.42
C LYS A 212 -3.91 -11.20 2.87
N GLU A 213 -2.60 -10.95 2.92
CA GLU A 213 -1.64 -11.92 3.47
C GLU A 213 -1.96 -12.27 4.91
N TYR A 214 -2.22 -11.26 5.75
CA TYR A 214 -2.59 -11.47 7.15
C TYR A 214 -3.97 -12.10 7.30
N ASP A 215 -4.97 -11.68 6.51
CA ASP A 215 -6.30 -12.29 6.54
C ASP A 215 -6.22 -13.81 6.21
N LEU A 216 -5.33 -14.21 5.28
CA LEU A 216 -5.09 -15.62 4.95
C LEU A 216 -4.36 -16.36 6.09
N LYS A 217 -3.33 -15.76 6.69
CA LYS A 217 -2.62 -16.36 7.83
C LYS A 217 -3.58 -16.60 9.01
N GLU A 218 -4.41 -15.62 9.36
CA GLU A 218 -5.42 -15.74 10.42
C GLU A 218 -6.46 -16.83 10.11
N TYR A 219 -6.87 -16.95 8.85
CA TYR A 219 -7.78 -18.01 8.42
C TYR A 219 -7.15 -19.41 8.57
N ASP A 220 -5.90 -19.58 8.13
CA ASP A 220 -5.15 -20.84 8.21
C ASP A 220 -4.79 -21.22 9.65
N GLU A 221 -4.66 -20.26 10.56
CA GLU A 221 -4.44 -20.51 12.00
C GLU A 221 -5.72 -20.92 12.74
N THR A 222 -6.89 -20.54 12.21
CA THR A 222 -8.19 -20.77 12.86
C THR A 222 -8.94 -22.01 12.34
N HIS A 223 -8.53 -22.59 11.21
CA HIS A 223 -9.19 -23.73 10.55
C HIS A 223 -8.18 -24.83 10.17
#